data_AF-W6KRX2-F1
#
_entry.id   AF-W6KRX2-F1
#
_cell.length_a   1.000
_cell.length_b   1.000
_cell.length_c   1.000
_cell.angle_alpha   90.00
_cell.angle_beta   90.00
_cell.angle_gamma   90.00
#
_symmetry.space_group_name_H-M   'P 1'
#
loop_
_entity.id
_entity.type
_entity.pdbx_description
1 polymer ?
#
loop_
_entity_poly.entity_id
_entity_poly.type
_entity_poly.pdbx_seq_one_letter_code
_entity_poly.pdbx_strand_id
1 'polypeptide(L)'
;MLLPDCFSPEEVRADFELYESITAPDSSLQIFIKGVLAARLRLVEKAMTYFRQALFLDLDNLMGDTGGGLHCSNMAGSWWVLAMGFGGVRVSEETLHFDPRLPEGCAGYEIKIRHAGGLVQAVVKPRIVTYTLLEGPADGSGGLLLIHGETRRVRLAKDEPQKVRLRHDVCVFDFDCVIFDIDSILLGLQDVHYAAWKEALEEYFTDIAMPDFSMTRELFLAYLSHNRPMNGLAELFKRFSRPLPPSGGQTNSEGAQLLTDLFSRKLHKFRQIIQKQSLQLREGTIQFLTNLRANGIMVGCVTDSRNGRWILNEWPQLQALFDHFIDAVDGESLGWCYRPEMDYFKSCAKSMDCACARTVIVMDSAEGYSKSCVEQFCMLIGVSEKPEAQQFRIPYVKINDFKDLTTELINEYIGDDTLQSHRGNRRLLKVTCNEDLTGP
;
A
#
# COMPACT_ATOMS: atom_id res chain seq x y z
N MET A 1 22.98 5.55 -23.01
CA MET A 1 23.76 5.21 -21.80
C MET A 1 24.51 6.40 -21.19
N LEU A 2 25.17 7.26 -21.99
CA LEU A 2 25.93 8.42 -21.50
C LEU A 2 25.06 9.56 -20.96
N LEU A 3 23.89 9.78 -21.58
CA LEU A 3 22.95 10.86 -21.24
C LEU A 3 21.52 10.29 -21.07
N PRO A 4 21.28 9.42 -20.08
CA PRO A 4 20.00 8.74 -19.92
C PRO A 4 18.84 9.70 -19.62
N ASP A 5 19.13 10.89 -19.08
CA ASP A 5 18.13 11.89 -18.68
C ASP A 5 17.80 12.89 -19.81
N CYS A 6 18.44 12.77 -20.98
CA CYS A 6 18.22 13.69 -22.12
C CYS A 6 17.15 13.21 -23.11
N PHE A 7 16.65 11.98 -22.99
CA PHE A 7 15.72 11.36 -23.92
C PHE A 7 14.56 10.72 -23.16
N SER A 8 13.36 10.78 -23.73
CA SER A 8 12.19 10.12 -23.14
C SER A 8 12.30 8.60 -23.25
N PRO A 9 11.64 7.83 -22.37
CA PRO A 9 11.57 6.37 -22.49
C PRO A 9 11.05 5.89 -23.86
N GLU A 10 10.13 6.63 -24.46
CA GLU A 10 9.56 6.35 -25.78
C GLU A 10 10.59 6.58 -26.90
N GLU A 11 11.36 7.67 -26.83
CA GLU A 11 12.45 7.94 -27.79
C GLU A 11 13.52 6.84 -27.71
N VAL A 12 13.94 6.47 -26.50
CA VAL A 12 14.91 5.39 -26.29
C VAL A 12 14.37 4.05 -26.80
N ARG A 13 13.06 3.79 -26.65
CA ARG A 13 12.43 2.57 -27.18
C ARG A 13 12.43 2.56 -28.70
N ALA A 14 12.02 3.67 -29.33
CA ALA A 14 11.98 3.80 -30.78
C ALA A 14 13.39 3.61 -31.40
N ASP A 15 14.40 4.24 -30.81
CA ASP A 15 15.79 4.08 -31.23
C ASP A 15 16.26 2.63 -31.05
N PHE A 16 15.96 2.01 -29.91
CA PHE A 16 16.34 0.63 -29.63
C PHE A 16 15.74 -0.33 -30.66
N GLU A 17 14.44 -0.23 -30.96
CA GLU A 17 13.76 -1.09 -31.93
C GLU A 17 14.31 -0.88 -33.35
N LEU A 18 14.56 0.37 -33.75
CA LEU A 18 15.15 0.69 -35.04
C LEU A 18 16.54 0.05 -35.17
N TYR A 19 17.46 0.37 -34.26
CA TYR A 19 18.84 -0.10 -34.34
C TYR A 19 18.95 -1.62 -34.15
N GLU A 20 18.11 -2.23 -33.33
CA GLU A 20 18.09 -3.68 -33.18
C GLU A 20 17.80 -4.39 -34.52
N SER A 21 16.88 -3.84 -35.32
CA SER A 21 16.48 -4.44 -36.60
C SER A 21 17.52 -4.30 -37.73
N ILE A 22 18.34 -3.24 -37.70
CA ILE A 22 19.27 -2.91 -38.80
C ILE A 22 20.74 -3.19 -38.47
N THR A 23 21.09 -3.41 -37.21
CA THR A 23 22.49 -3.65 -36.78
C THR A 23 22.88 -5.10 -37.02
N ALA A 24 23.96 -5.31 -37.79
CA ALA A 24 24.52 -6.63 -38.03
C ALA A 24 25.06 -7.29 -36.73
N PRO A 25 24.95 -8.62 -36.57
CA PRO A 25 25.39 -9.34 -35.37
C PRO A 25 26.92 -9.58 -35.30
N ASP A 26 27.73 -8.75 -35.96
CA ASP A 26 29.17 -8.96 -36.20
C ASP A 26 30.11 -8.37 -35.13
N SER A 27 29.57 -7.64 -34.16
CA SER A 27 30.33 -7.08 -33.04
C SER A 27 29.88 -7.66 -31.71
N SER A 28 30.81 -8.23 -30.92
CA SER A 28 30.51 -8.71 -29.56
C SER A 28 30.08 -7.60 -28.60
N LEU A 29 30.53 -6.36 -28.82
CA LEU A 29 30.20 -5.23 -27.94
C LEU A 29 28.71 -4.85 -27.99
N GLN A 30 28.04 -5.13 -29.10
CA GLN A 30 26.63 -4.77 -29.25
C GLN A 30 25.74 -5.54 -28.27
N ILE A 31 26.15 -6.76 -27.88
CA ILE A 31 25.30 -7.70 -27.13
C ILE A 31 24.99 -7.15 -25.75
N PHE A 32 26.03 -6.76 -25.00
CA PHE A 32 25.80 -6.20 -23.66
C PHE A 32 25.17 -4.81 -23.71
N ILE A 33 25.43 -4.00 -24.75
CA ILE A 33 24.78 -2.69 -24.92
C ILE A 33 23.28 -2.88 -25.12
N LYS A 34 22.89 -3.79 -26.03
CA LYS A 34 21.50 -4.19 -26.25
C LYS A 34 20.88 -4.75 -24.98
N GLY A 35 21.61 -5.57 -24.22
CA GLY A 35 21.16 -6.10 -22.92
C GLY A 35 20.88 -5.02 -21.88
N VAL A 36 21.77 -4.05 -21.71
CA VAL A 36 21.56 -2.91 -20.80
C VAL A 36 20.35 -2.09 -21.21
N LEU A 37 20.23 -1.76 -22.50
CA LEU A 37 19.09 -0.97 -23.01
C LEU A 37 17.77 -1.72 -22.88
N ALA A 38 17.72 -3.00 -23.25
CA ALA A 38 16.54 -3.84 -23.09
C ALA A 38 16.09 -3.91 -21.62
N ALA A 39 17.03 -4.07 -20.68
CA ALA A 39 16.73 -4.09 -19.25
C ALA A 39 16.12 -2.75 -18.78
N ARG A 40 16.72 -1.62 -19.19
CA ARG A 40 16.22 -0.28 -18.86
C ARG A 40 14.85 0.03 -19.49
N LEU A 41 14.61 -0.47 -20.69
CA LEU A 41 13.32 -0.37 -21.40
C LEU A 41 12.25 -1.33 -20.89
N ARG A 42 12.57 -2.10 -19.84
CA ARG A 42 11.66 -3.06 -19.20
C ARG A 42 11.32 -4.26 -20.08
N LEU A 43 12.15 -4.56 -21.08
CA LEU A 43 12.03 -5.72 -21.96
C LEU A 43 12.79 -6.92 -21.35
N VAL A 44 12.30 -7.44 -20.22
CA VAL A 44 13.04 -8.36 -19.34
C VAL A 44 13.51 -9.62 -20.07
N GLU A 45 12.62 -10.29 -20.81
CA GLU A 45 12.97 -11.51 -21.56
C GLU A 45 14.06 -11.27 -22.62
N LYS A 46 13.95 -10.14 -23.33
CA LYS A 46 14.93 -9.72 -24.33
C LYS A 46 16.27 -9.36 -23.66
N ALA A 47 16.23 -8.67 -22.53
CA ALA A 47 17.42 -8.37 -21.73
C ALA A 47 18.11 -9.63 -21.22
N MET A 48 17.33 -10.62 -20.77
CA MET A 48 17.86 -11.91 -20.31
C MET A 48 18.48 -12.70 -21.45
N THR A 49 17.89 -12.65 -22.65
CA THR A 49 18.45 -13.23 -23.88
C THR A 49 19.84 -12.66 -24.17
N TYR A 50 19.95 -11.33 -24.22
CA TYR A 50 21.24 -10.65 -24.41
C TYR A 50 22.22 -10.90 -23.27
N PHE A 51 21.75 -11.01 -22.03
CA PHE A 51 22.61 -11.31 -20.89
C PHE A 51 23.22 -12.71 -21.00
N ARG A 52 22.43 -13.72 -21.38
CA ARG A 52 22.95 -15.09 -21.63
C ARG A 52 23.93 -15.09 -22.78
N GLN A 53 23.62 -14.41 -23.88
CA GLN A 53 24.57 -14.26 -25.00
C GLN A 53 25.88 -13.62 -24.54
N ALA A 54 25.82 -12.56 -23.73
CA ALA A 54 27.02 -11.91 -23.21
C ALA A 54 27.84 -12.85 -22.30
N LEU A 55 27.18 -13.65 -21.46
CA LEU A 55 27.82 -14.60 -20.55
C LEU A 55 28.48 -15.78 -21.28
N PHE A 56 27.82 -16.30 -22.31
CA PHE A 56 28.21 -17.56 -22.96
C PHE A 56 28.81 -17.38 -24.36
N LEU A 57 29.05 -16.13 -24.82
CA LEU A 57 29.53 -15.85 -26.17
C LEU A 57 30.70 -16.73 -26.61
N ASP A 58 31.76 -16.74 -25.83
CA ASP A 58 32.97 -17.49 -26.16
C ASP A 58 32.78 -19.00 -25.89
N LEU A 59 32.05 -19.36 -24.83
CA LEU A 59 31.81 -20.76 -24.42
C LEU A 59 30.98 -21.53 -25.46
N ASP A 60 29.94 -20.88 -25.99
CA ASP A 60 29.05 -21.44 -27.01
C ASP A 60 29.52 -21.07 -28.43
N ASN A 61 30.64 -20.35 -28.56
CA ASN A 61 31.20 -19.87 -29.82
C ASN A 61 30.15 -19.18 -30.71
N LEU A 62 29.36 -18.28 -30.11
CA LEU A 62 28.20 -17.66 -30.76
C LEU A 62 28.55 -16.84 -32.02
N MET A 63 29.79 -16.33 -32.10
CA MET A 63 30.30 -15.58 -33.26
C MET A 63 31.12 -16.45 -34.23
N GLY A 64 31.44 -17.69 -33.87
CA GLY A 64 32.20 -18.61 -34.72
C GLY A 64 33.72 -18.36 -34.76
N ASP A 65 34.22 -17.41 -33.98
CA ASP A 65 35.60 -16.92 -34.01
C ASP A 65 36.34 -17.03 -32.66
N THR A 66 35.79 -17.72 -31.66
CA THR A 66 36.47 -17.93 -30.34
C THR A 66 37.88 -18.51 -30.50
N GLY A 67 38.12 -19.32 -31.54
CA GLY A 67 39.45 -19.87 -31.84
C GLY A 67 40.53 -18.81 -32.13
N GLY A 68 40.12 -17.60 -32.51
CA GLY A 68 40.99 -16.43 -32.72
C GLY A 68 41.29 -15.64 -31.45
N GLY A 69 40.56 -15.87 -30.36
CA GLY A 69 40.73 -15.18 -29.08
C GLY A 69 39.41 -15.02 -28.31
N LEU A 70 39.52 -14.71 -27.02
CA LEU A 70 38.36 -14.45 -26.17
C LEU A 70 37.89 -12.99 -26.25
N HIS A 71 36.58 -12.78 -26.20
CA HIS A 71 35.97 -11.46 -26.22
C HIS A 71 35.91 -10.85 -24.81
N CYS A 72 37.07 -10.57 -24.22
CA CYS A 72 37.20 -10.07 -22.85
C CYS A 72 36.35 -8.82 -22.56
N SER A 73 36.19 -7.92 -23.54
CA SER A 73 35.33 -6.74 -23.39
C SER A 73 33.84 -7.08 -23.27
N ASN A 74 33.36 -8.07 -24.04
CA ASN A 74 31.98 -8.56 -23.90
C ASN A 74 31.79 -9.32 -22.57
N MET A 75 32.79 -10.12 -22.16
CA MET A 75 32.78 -10.78 -20.86
C MET A 75 32.67 -9.77 -19.72
N ALA A 76 33.42 -8.67 -19.75
CA ALA A 76 33.25 -7.55 -18.81
C ALA A 76 31.87 -6.88 -18.96
N GLY A 77 31.36 -6.78 -20.19
CA GLY A 77 30.03 -6.28 -20.51
C GLY A 77 28.88 -7.07 -19.86
N SER A 78 29.05 -8.36 -19.59
CA SER A 78 28.04 -9.14 -18.85
C SER A 78 27.76 -8.53 -17.46
N TRP A 79 28.79 -8.05 -16.76
CA TRP A 79 28.63 -7.35 -15.49
C TRP A 79 27.89 -6.00 -15.67
N TRP A 80 28.08 -5.32 -16.81
CA TRP A 80 27.30 -4.13 -17.13
C TRP A 80 25.82 -4.43 -17.30
N VAL A 81 25.45 -5.53 -17.97
CA VAL A 81 24.04 -5.93 -18.09
C VAL A 81 23.43 -6.16 -16.71
N LEU A 82 24.17 -6.83 -15.81
CA LEU A 82 23.71 -7.06 -14.45
C LEU A 82 23.59 -5.76 -13.63
N ALA A 83 24.63 -4.94 -13.59
CA ALA A 83 24.68 -3.75 -12.74
C ALA A 83 23.89 -2.56 -13.31
N MET A 84 24.18 -2.16 -14.54
CA MET A 84 23.62 -0.97 -15.18
C MET A 84 22.28 -1.24 -15.88
N GLY A 85 22.03 -2.51 -16.24
CA GLY A 85 20.75 -2.99 -16.77
C GLY A 85 19.80 -3.40 -15.65
N PHE A 86 19.93 -4.63 -15.13
CA PHE A 86 19.00 -5.17 -14.13
C PHE A 86 19.06 -4.45 -12.78
N GLY A 87 20.24 -4.08 -12.30
CA GLY A 87 20.40 -3.28 -11.08
C GLY A 87 19.98 -1.82 -11.23
N GLY A 88 19.78 -1.36 -12.48
CA GLY A 88 19.41 0.02 -12.80
C GLY A 88 20.41 1.05 -12.26
N VAL A 89 21.68 0.66 -12.08
CA VAL A 89 22.68 1.54 -11.49
C VAL A 89 22.97 2.71 -12.45
N ARG A 90 22.93 3.92 -11.90
CA ARG A 90 23.35 5.14 -12.61
C ARG A 90 23.75 6.23 -11.61
N VAL A 91 24.50 7.20 -12.08
CA VAL A 91 24.80 8.43 -11.34
C VAL A 91 24.17 9.58 -12.11
N SER A 92 23.32 10.36 -11.45
CA SER A 92 22.72 11.59 -11.98
C SER A 92 22.81 12.65 -10.90
N GLU A 93 23.18 13.88 -11.27
CA GLU A 93 23.41 14.99 -10.33
C GLU A 93 24.26 14.58 -9.11
N GLU A 94 25.39 13.90 -9.36
CA GLU A 94 26.32 13.37 -8.34
C GLU A 94 25.74 12.34 -7.36
N THR A 95 24.47 11.97 -7.51
CA THR A 95 23.76 11.03 -6.64
C THR A 95 23.74 9.64 -7.26
N LEU A 96 23.90 8.61 -6.42
CA LEU A 96 23.80 7.22 -6.84
C LEU A 96 22.33 6.78 -6.89
N HIS A 97 21.91 6.24 -8.04
CA HIS A 97 20.57 5.71 -8.25
C HIS A 97 20.62 4.20 -8.49
N PHE A 98 19.58 3.51 -8.03
CA PHE A 98 19.30 2.12 -8.34
C PHE A 98 17.83 1.99 -8.77
N ASP A 99 17.57 1.31 -9.88
CA ASP A 99 16.22 0.84 -10.27
C ASP A 99 16.27 -0.69 -10.45
N PRO A 100 16.43 -1.45 -9.34
CA PRO A 100 16.72 -2.87 -9.43
C PRO A 100 15.47 -3.65 -9.84
N ARG A 101 15.67 -4.61 -10.73
CA ARG A 101 14.66 -5.55 -11.21
C ARG A 101 15.19 -6.95 -11.06
N LEU A 102 14.33 -7.88 -10.68
CA LEU A 102 14.66 -9.30 -10.68
C LEU A 102 14.14 -9.95 -11.96
N PRO A 103 15.01 -10.52 -12.82
CA PRO A 103 14.57 -11.31 -13.96
C PRO A 103 13.74 -12.51 -13.52
N GLU A 104 12.79 -12.92 -14.36
CA GLU A 104 11.97 -14.10 -14.09
C GLU A 104 12.86 -15.36 -13.97
N GLY A 105 12.53 -16.25 -13.04
CA GLY A 105 13.30 -17.47 -12.76
C GLY A 105 14.58 -17.28 -11.93
N CYS A 106 14.97 -16.04 -11.58
CA CYS A 106 16.10 -15.79 -10.69
C CYS A 106 15.66 -15.75 -9.21
N ALA A 107 16.38 -16.44 -8.33
CA ALA A 107 16.13 -16.37 -6.88
C ALA A 107 16.60 -15.04 -6.24
N GLY A 108 17.51 -14.34 -6.91
CA GLY A 108 18.11 -13.09 -6.47
C GLY A 108 19.46 -12.85 -7.13
N TYR A 109 20.00 -11.65 -6.97
CA TYR A 109 21.39 -11.33 -7.29
C TYR A 109 21.96 -10.31 -6.31
N GLU A 110 23.27 -10.20 -6.31
CA GLU A 110 24.00 -9.24 -5.49
C GLU A 110 24.96 -8.44 -6.37
N ILE A 111 24.98 -7.13 -6.16
CA ILE A 111 25.98 -6.24 -6.75
C ILE A 111 26.60 -5.35 -5.68
N LYS A 112 27.88 -4.98 -5.89
CA LYS A 112 28.60 -4.02 -5.07
C LYS A 112 29.09 -2.88 -5.95
N ILE A 113 28.78 -1.65 -5.55
CA ILE A 113 29.11 -0.43 -6.29
C ILE A 113 29.88 0.52 -5.38
N ARG A 114 30.97 1.09 -5.91
CA ARG A 114 31.72 2.13 -5.22
C ARG A 114 31.29 3.51 -5.72
N HIS A 115 30.85 4.38 -4.82
CA HIS A 115 30.45 5.76 -5.13
C HIS A 115 30.95 6.71 -4.04
N ALA A 116 31.53 7.85 -4.42
CA ALA A 116 32.13 8.82 -3.50
C ALA A 116 33.07 8.19 -2.45
N GLY A 117 33.80 7.14 -2.83
CA GLY A 117 34.67 6.36 -1.94
C GLY A 117 33.97 5.27 -1.11
N GLY A 118 32.65 5.36 -0.89
CA GLY A 118 31.88 4.37 -0.15
C GLY A 118 31.53 3.13 -0.98
N LEU A 119 31.45 1.97 -0.34
CA LEU A 119 31.10 0.69 -0.97
C LEU A 119 29.68 0.27 -0.58
N VAL A 120 28.76 0.32 -1.53
CA VAL A 120 27.35 -0.05 -1.35
C VAL A 120 27.12 -1.46 -1.90
N GLN A 121 26.57 -2.33 -1.08
CA GLN A 121 26.05 -3.63 -1.48
C GLN A 121 24.54 -3.51 -1.71
N ALA A 122 24.06 -4.04 -2.83
CA ALA A 122 22.63 -4.21 -3.11
C ALA A 122 22.34 -5.71 -3.29
N VAL A 123 21.56 -6.28 -2.38
CA VAL A 123 21.08 -7.67 -2.46
C VAL A 123 19.62 -7.64 -2.92
N VAL A 124 19.38 -8.07 -4.14
CA VAL A 124 18.08 -8.05 -4.80
C VAL A 124 17.43 -9.43 -4.70
N LYS A 125 16.23 -9.50 -4.10
CA LYS A 125 15.40 -10.69 -3.95
C LYS A 125 13.99 -10.39 -4.47
N PRO A 126 13.11 -11.40 -4.70
CA PRO A 126 11.84 -11.20 -5.40
C PRO A 126 11.03 -9.98 -4.95
N ARG A 127 10.95 -9.69 -3.64
CA ARG A 127 10.15 -8.55 -3.14
C ARG A 127 10.94 -7.37 -2.62
N ILE A 128 12.21 -7.57 -2.30
CA ILE A 128 12.98 -6.64 -1.49
C ILE A 128 14.39 -6.55 -2.05
N VAL A 129 14.87 -5.32 -2.21
CA VAL A 129 16.29 -5.02 -2.27
C VAL A 129 16.76 -4.58 -0.88
N THR A 130 17.90 -5.11 -0.45
CA THR A 130 18.58 -4.67 0.77
C THR A 130 19.84 -3.92 0.37
N TYR A 131 19.93 -2.66 0.78
CA TYR A 131 21.11 -1.82 0.59
C TYR A 131 21.92 -1.77 1.88
N THR A 132 23.22 -2.03 1.79
CA THR A 132 24.14 -1.97 2.93
C THR A 132 25.37 -1.15 2.54
N LEU A 133 25.74 -0.16 3.36
CA LEU A 133 26.99 0.56 3.20
C LEU A 133 28.09 -0.19 3.95
N LEU A 134 28.93 -0.91 3.22
CA LEU A 134 30.03 -1.72 3.78
C LEU A 134 31.25 -0.85 4.13
N GLU A 135 31.53 0.15 3.30
CA GLU A 135 32.61 1.12 3.52
C GLU A 135 32.03 2.53 3.41
N GLY A 136 32.38 3.42 4.34
CA GLY A 136 31.89 4.80 4.36
C GLY A 136 32.50 5.67 3.23
N PRO A 137 31.90 6.83 2.93
CA PRO A 137 32.42 7.72 1.90
C PRO A 137 33.78 8.32 2.28
N ALA A 138 34.57 8.72 1.28
CA ALA A 138 35.92 9.24 1.48
C ALA A 138 35.95 10.60 2.22
N ASP A 139 34.84 11.34 2.22
CA ASP A 139 34.70 12.64 2.87
C ASP A 139 34.49 12.56 4.39
N GLY A 140 34.34 11.36 4.95
CA GLY A 140 34.12 11.14 6.38
C GLY A 140 32.69 11.47 6.87
N SER A 141 31.73 11.71 5.98
CA SER A 141 30.34 12.05 6.32
C SER A 141 29.57 10.95 7.07
N GLY A 142 30.11 9.72 7.14
CA GLY A 142 29.57 8.61 7.93
C GLY A 142 28.35 7.90 7.31
N GLY A 143 27.80 8.42 6.21
CA GLY A 143 26.66 7.84 5.52
C GLY A 143 26.54 8.30 4.08
N LEU A 144 25.78 7.55 3.28
CA LEU A 144 25.59 7.81 1.85
C LEU A 144 24.10 7.96 1.53
N LEU A 145 23.75 8.95 0.71
CA LEU A 145 22.41 9.06 0.14
C LEU A 145 22.36 8.37 -1.22
N LEU A 146 21.37 7.50 -1.42
CA LEU A 146 21.02 6.97 -2.74
C LEU A 146 19.54 7.20 -3.04
N ILE A 147 19.20 7.09 -4.33
CA ILE A 147 17.81 7.08 -4.80
C ILE A 147 17.46 5.67 -5.28
N HIS A 148 16.37 5.12 -4.77
CA HIS A 148 15.75 3.90 -5.26
C HIS A 148 14.58 4.25 -6.20
N GLY A 149 14.54 3.63 -7.37
CA GLY A 149 13.63 4.00 -8.45
C GLY A 149 13.86 5.43 -8.91
N GLU A 150 12.79 6.22 -8.97
CA GLU A 150 12.86 7.61 -9.44
C GLU A 150 12.99 8.64 -8.32
N THR A 151 12.38 8.39 -7.15
CA THR A 151 12.18 9.44 -6.14
C THR A 151 12.55 9.02 -4.72
N ARG A 152 12.64 7.71 -4.42
CA ARG A 152 12.77 7.24 -3.04
C ARG A 152 14.19 7.44 -2.52
N ARG A 153 14.35 8.42 -1.63
CA ARG A 153 15.62 8.70 -0.93
C ARG A 153 15.88 7.65 0.16
N VAL A 154 17.06 7.02 0.11
CA VAL A 154 17.51 6.05 1.11
C VAL A 154 18.85 6.53 1.66
N ARG A 155 18.87 6.82 2.96
CA ARG A 155 20.10 7.19 3.68
C ARG A 155 20.71 5.93 4.28
N LEU A 156 21.92 5.61 3.88
CA LEU A 156 22.68 4.49 4.42
C LEU A 156 23.63 4.98 5.50
N ALA A 157 23.63 4.29 6.63
CA ALA A 157 24.71 4.33 7.60
C ALA A 157 25.56 3.07 7.46
N LYS A 158 26.83 3.14 7.90
CA LYS A 158 27.75 2.03 7.80
C LYS A 158 27.21 0.81 8.57
N ASP A 159 27.22 -0.36 7.92
CA ASP A 159 26.79 -1.64 8.47
C ASP A 159 25.32 -1.69 8.93
N GLU A 160 24.49 -0.73 8.53
CA GLU A 160 23.05 -0.68 8.83
C GLU A 160 22.21 -0.92 7.55
N PRO A 161 21.68 -2.14 7.34
CA PRO A 161 20.96 -2.47 6.11
C PRO A 161 19.62 -1.75 6.00
N GLN A 162 19.37 -1.15 4.84
CA GLN A 162 18.08 -0.55 4.48
C GLN A 162 17.33 -1.45 3.50
N LYS A 163 16.13 -1.89 3.89
CA LYS A 163 15.27 -2.73 3.06
C LYS A 163 14.25 -1.88 2.31
N VAL A 164 14.20 -2.05 1.00
CA VAL A 164 13.29 -1.35 0.11
C VAL A 164 12.57 -2.37 -0.76
N ARG A 165 11.26 -2.20 -0.96
CA ARG A 165 10.48 -3.12 -1.82
C ARG A 165 10.85 -2.89 -3.29
N LEU A 166 10.88 -3.97 -4.07
CA LEU A 166 11.04 -3.89 -5.52
C LEU A 166 9.71 -3.50 -6.17
N ARG A 167 9.77 -2.52 -7.07
CA ARG A 167 8.66 -2.20 -7.96
C ARG A 167 8.54 -3.31 -9.01
N HIS A 168 7.43 -4.03 -9.04
CA HIS A 168 7.17 -5.03 -10.08
C HIS A 168 6.43 -4.36 -11.24
N ASP A 169 6.94 -4.55 -12.46
CA ASP A 169 6.26 -4.05 -13.67
C ASP A 169 5.28 -5.07 -14.25
N VAL A 170 5.44 -6.36 -13.93
CA VAL A 170 4.39 -7.36 -14.14
C VAL A 170 3.51 -7.33 -12.90
N CYS A 171 2.53 -6.44 -12.94
CA CYS A 171 1.41 -6.46 -12.05
C CYS A 171 0.59 -7.73 -12.40
N VAL A 172 0.81 -8.82 -11.67
CA VAL A 172 -0.04 -10.04 -11.78
C VAL A 172 -1.51 -9.68 -11.53
N PHE A 173 -1.72 -8.62 -10.76
CA PHE A 173 -3.02 -8.08 -10.42
C PHE A 173 -3.14 -6.60 -10.79
N ASP A 174 -4.32 -6.15 -11.20
CA ASP A 174 -4.65 -4.77 -11.53
C ASP A 174 -4.71 -3.82 -10.31
N PHE A 175 -4.27 -4.31 -9.15
CA PHE A 175 -4.14 -3.56 -7.90
C PHE A 175 -2.88 -3.97 -7.13
N ASP A 176 -2.28 -3.02 -6.43
CA ASP A 176 -1.07 -3.22 -5.62
C ASP A 176 -1.35 -3.11 -4.12
N CYS A 177 -2.55 -2.65 -3.76
CA CYS A 177 -2.89 -2.28 -2.39
C CYS A 177 -4.36 -2.56 -2.07
N VAL A 178 -4.60 -3.01 -0.84
CA VAL A 178 -5.94 -3.06 -0.23
C VAL A 178 -5.90 -2.27 1.07
N ILE A 179 -6.82 -1.33 1.24
CA ILE A 179 -6.95 -0.50 2.44
C ILE A 179 -8.28 -0.78 3.11
N PHE A 180 -8.22 -1.16 4.38
CA PHE A 180 -9.37 -1.49 5.18
C PHE A 180 -9.76 -0.34 6.10
N ASP A 181 -11.05 -0.06 6.20
CA ASP A 181 -11.61 0.60 7.37
C ASP A 181 -11.62 -0.40 8.54
N ILE A 182 -11.24 0.02 9.75
CA ILE A 182 -11.15 -0.89 10.90
C ILE A 182 -12.51 -1.53 11.23
N ASP A 183 -13.61 -0.80 11.03
CA ASP A 183 -14.98 -1.27 11.21
C ASP A 183 -15.35 -2.39 10.22
N SER A 184 -14.65 -2.48 9.09
CA SER A 184 -14.83 -3.59 8.15
C SER A 184 -14.24 -4.90 8.68
N ILE A 185 -13.22 -4.81 9.55
CA ILE A 185 -12.49 -5.94 10.11
C ILE A 185 -13.11 -6.40 11.44
N LEU A 186 -13.47 -5.45 12.31
CA LEU A 186 -13.95 -5.73 13.67
C LEU A 186 -15.47 -5.68 13.74
N LEU A 187 -16.09 -6.79 14.13
CA LEU A 187 -17.53 -6.89 14.28
C LEU A 187 -18.00 -6.16 15.55
N GLY A 188 -19.13 -5.45 15.44
CA GLY A 188 -19.80 -4.81 16.58
C GLY A 188 -19.14 -3.53 17.10
N LEU A 189 -18.12 -3.01 16.42
CA LEU A 189 -17.41 -1.81 16.87
C LEU A 189 -18.32 -0.57 16.96
N GLN A 190 -19.23 -0.40 16.00
CA GLN A 190 -20.26 0.65 16.05
C GLN A 190 -21.17 0.54 17.30
N ASP A 191 -21.53 -0.68 17.72
CA ASP A 191 -22.35 -0.90 18.92
C ASP A 191 -21.61 -0.51 20.19
N VAL A 192 -20.31 -0.79 20.25
CA VAL A 192 -19.44 -0.34 21.34
C VAL A 192 -19.33 1.19 21.35
N HIS A 193 -19.19 1.83 20.18
CA HIS A 193 -19.20 3.29 20.07
C HIS A 193 -20.52 3.89 20.57
N TYR A 194 -21.66 3.31 20.18
CA TYR A 194 -22.98 3.72 20.65
C TYR A 194 -23.11 3.58 22.17
N ALA A 195 -22.78 2.41 22.74
CA ALA A 195 -22.85 2.17 24.17
C ALA A 195 -21.96 3.14 24.97
N ALA A 196 -20.73 3.38 24.50
CA ALA A 196 -19.81 4.31 25.13
C ALA A 196 -20.31 5.77 25.10
N TRP A 197 -20.86 6.22 23.97
CA TRP A 197 -21.46 7.54 23.87
C TRP A 197 -22.73 7.67 24.72
N LYS A 198 -23.55 6.62 24.76
CA LYS A 198 -24.75 6.57 25.59
C LYS A 198 -24.40 6.76 27.05
N GLU A 199 -23.53 5.91 27.61
CA GLU A 199 -23.14 6.03 29.02
C GLU A 199 -22.51 7.41 29.32
N ALA A 200 -21.60 7.88 28.47
CA ALA A 200 -20.92 9.16 28.72
C ALA A 200 -21.86 10.37 28.67
N LEU A 201 -22.80 10.39 27.73
CA LEU A 201 -23.75 11.51 27.58
C LEU A 201 -24.87 11.43 28.61
N GLU A 202 -25.42 10.26 28.92
CA GLU A 202 -26.46 10.12 29.96
C GLU A 202 -25.91 10.53 31.34
N GLU A 203 -24.67 10.16 31.67
CA GLU A 203 -23.98 10.65 32.87
C GLU A 203 -23.76 12.17 32.83
N TYR A 204 -23.28 12.71 31.71
CA TYR A 204 -23.10 14.16 31.55
C TYR A 204 -24.40 14.95 31.71
N PHE A 205 -25.48 14.52 31.05
CA PHE A 205 -26.78 15.19 31.15
C PHE A 205 -27.39 15.08 32.54
N THR A 206 -27.16 13.97 33.24
CA THR A 206 -27.53 13.83 34.66
C THR A 206 -26.82 14.86 35.53
N ASP A 207 -25.51 15.04 35.34
CA ASP A 207 -24.71 16.01 36.11
C ASP A 207 -25.17 17.47 35.92
N ILE A 208 -25.73 17.81 34.74
CA ILE A 208 -26.28 19.14 34.46
C ILE A 208 -27.80 19.24 34.70
N ALA A 209 -28.32 18.39 35.59
CA ALA A 209 -29.72 18.35 36.03
C ALA A 209 -30.74 18.04 34.90
N MET A 210 -30.38 17.13 33.99
CA MET A 210 -31.25 16.55 32.97
C MET A 210 -31.20 15.01 32.99
N PRO A 211 -31.66 14.36 34.07
CA PRO A 211 -31.59 12.90 34.21
C PRO A 211 -32.48 12.13 33.22
N ASP A 212 -33.49 12.78 32.63
CA ASP A 212 -34.42 12.16 31.68
C ASP A 212 -33.85 12.07 30.25
N PHE A 213 -32.67 12.64 29.99
CA PHE A 213 -32.01 12.47 28.71
C PHE A 213 -31.64 11.01 28.50
N SER A 214 -32.06 10.45 27.36
CA SER A 214 -31.59 9.14 26.93
C SER A 214 -31.02 9.20 25.52
N MET A 215 -29.84 8.61 25.36
CA MET A 215 -29.22 8.46 24.05
C MET A 215 -29.82 7.26 23.34
N THR A 216 -30.58 7.51 22.28
CA THR A 216 -31.14 6.47 21.40
C THR A 216 -30.21 6.20 20.22
N ARG A 217 -30.41 5.05 19.57
CA ARG A 217 -29.60 4.66 18.40
C ARG A 217 -29.81 5.61 17.22
N GLU A 218 -31.01 6.14 17.04
CA GLU A 218 -31.34 7.10 16.00
C GLU A 218 -30.59 8.42 16.19
N LEU A 219 -30.48 8.91 17.43
CA LEU A 219 -29.69 10.11 17.74
C LEU A 219 -28.20 9.86 17.50
N PHE A 220 -27.68 8.71 17.91
CA PHE A 220 -26.30 8.35 17.65
C PHE A 220 -25.99 8.32 16.14
N LEU A 221 -26.82 7.66 15.34
CA LEU A 221 -26.64 7.60 13.88
C LEU A 221 -26.77 8.97 13.21
N ALA A 222 -27.68 9.83 13.68
CA ALA A 222 -27.88 11.14 13.08
C ALA A 222 -26.74 12.14 13.38
N TYR A 223 -26.17 12.09 14.58
CA TYR A 223 -25.23 13.12 15.03
C TYR A 223 -23.79 12.63 15.19
N LEU A 224 -23.55 11.38 15.62
CA LEU A 224 -22.25 10.96 16.14
C LEU A 224 -21.57 9.81 15.37
N SER A 225 -22.29 9.06 14.53
CA SER A 225 -21.71 7.90 13.83
C SER A 225 -20.79 8.27 12.66
N HIS A 226 -21.03 9.41 11.99
CA HIS A 226 -20.34 9.77 10.74
C HIS A 226 -19.75 11.18 10.72
N ASN A 227 -19.99 11.96 11.79
CA ASN A 227 -19.47 13.33 11.90
C ASN A 227 -18.24 13.36 12.79
N ARG A 228 -17.36 14.34 12.54
CA ARG A 228 -16.37 14.75 13.56
C ARG A 228 -17.13 14.98 14.86
N PRO A 229 -16.78 14.30 15.97
CA PRO A 229 -17.58 14.30 17.19
C PRO A 229 -17.94 15.71 17.69
N MET A 230 -17.06 16.68 17.49
CA MET A 230 -17.29 18.10 17.78
C MET A 230 -18.54 18.67 17.11
N ASN A 231 -18.68 18.51 15.80
CA ASN A 231 -19.79 19.05 15.03
C ASN A 231 -21.09 18.32 15.38
N GLY A 232 -20.99 17.00 15.53
CA GLY A 232 -22.10 16.15 15.95
C GLY A 232 -22.65 16.51 17.32
N LEU A 233 -21.76 16.68 18.30
CA LEU A 233 -22.12 17.12 19.65
C LEU A 233 -22.71 18.52 19.65
N ALA A 234 -22.16 19.46 18.87
CA ALA A 234 -22.70 20.82 18.80
C ALA A 234 -24.17 20.83 18.33
N GLU A 235 -24.49 20.09 17.27
CA GLU A 235 -25.85 20.02 16.76
C GLU A 235 -26.78 19.21 17.68
N LEU A 236 -26.28 18.14 18.31
CA LEU A 236 -27.02 17.39 19.33
C LEU A 236 -27.39 18.29 20.51
N PHE A 237 -26.45 19.04 21.08
CA PHE A 237 -26.71 19.92 22.22
C PHE A 237 -27.68 21.04 21.86
N LYS A 238 -27.53 21.62 20.68
CA LYS A 238 -28.45 22.62 20.13
C LYS A 238 -29.88 22.07 20.00
N ARG A 239 -30.06 20.82 19.57
CA ARG A 239 -31.38 20.15 19.53
C ARG A 239 -32.06 20.11 20.90
N PHE A 240 -31.28 19.95 21.98
CA PHE A 240 -31.78 19.99 23.35
C PHE A 240 -31.73 21.38 24.00
N SER A 241 -31.57 22.45 23.19
CA SER A 241 -31.49 23.84 23.64
C SER A 241 -30.41 24.08 24.71
N ARG A 242 -29.26 23.41 24.58
CA ARG A 242 -28.10 23.55 25.47
C ARG A 242 -26.87 24.05 24.69
N PRO A 243 -26.02 24.88 25.32
CA PRO A 243 -24.72 25.21 24.75
C PRO A 243 -23.76 24.01 24.88
N LEU A 244 -22.87 23.87 23.90
CA LEU A 244 -21.77 22.89 24.00
C LEU A 244 -20.87 23.25 25.19
N PRO A 245 -20.37 22.27 25.97
CA PRO A 245 -19.43 22.55 27.05
C PRO A 245 -18.17 23.24 26.51
N PRO A 246 -17.53 24.12 27.30
CA PRO A 246 -16.34 24.83 26.87
C PRO A 246 -15.16 23.87 26.62
N SER A 247 -14.36 24.15 25.59
CA SER A 247 -13.22 23.33 25.18
C SER A 247 -12.01 23.39 26.13
N GLY A 248 -12.01 24.29 27.12
CA GLY A 248 -10.88 24.56 28.02
C GLY A 248 -10.13 25.86 27.66
N GLY A 249 -10.04 26.81 28.59
CA GLY A 249 -9.33 28.10 28.42
C GLY A 249 -9.13 28.82 29.77
N GLN A 250 -8.24 29.82 29.83
CA GLN A 250 -7.73 30.46 31.06
C GLN A 250 -8.79 31.14 31.96
N THR A 251 -10.06 31.17 31.58
CA THR A 251 -11.16 31.84 32.30
C THR A 251 -12.26 30.87 32.73
N ASN A 252 -11.91 29.64 33.11
CA ASN A 252 -12.90 28.66 33.57
C ASN A 252 -13.10 28.74 35.08
N SER A 253 -14.35 28.91 35.52
CA SER A 253 -14.77 28.82 36.91
C SER A 253 -14.51 27.41 37.46
N GLU A 254 -13.97 27.31 38.68
CA GLU A 254 -13.81 26.04 39.40
C GLU A 254 -15.16 25.27 39.42
N GLY A 255 -15.17 24.06 38.85
CA GLY A 255 -16.35 23.19 38.77
C GLY A 255 -17.09 23.13 37.42
N ALA A 256 -16.66 23.89 36.40
CA ALA A 256 -17.24 23.78 35.06
C ALA A 256 -16.82 22.48 34.37
N GLN A 257 -17.78 21.65 33.92
CA GLN A 257 -17.49 20.46 33.12
C GLN A 257 -16.99 20.85 31.73
N LEU A 258 -15.81 20.34 31.36
CA LEU A 258 -15.18 20.65 30.09
C LEU A 258 -15.54 19.62 29.03
N LEU A 259 -15.46 20.04 27.77
CA LEU A 259 -15.66 19.14 26.64
C LEU A 259 -14.59 18.03 26.60
N THR A 260 -13.38 18.35 27.04
CA THR A 260 -12.29 17.38 27.23
C THR A 260 -12.65 16.29 28.23
N ASP A 261 -13.44 16.61 29.25
CA ASP A 261 -13.88 15.66 30.26
C ASP A 261 -14.90 14.69 29.67
N LEU A 262 -15.85 15.18 28.87
CA LEU A 262 -16.81 14.34 28.16
C LEU A 262 -16.11 13.37 27.20
N PHE A 263 -15.13 13.83 26.42
CA PHE A 263 -14.32 12.95 25.56
C PHE A 263 -13.53 11.92 26.36
N SER A 264 -12.94 12.32 27.49
CA SER A 264 -12.21 11.41 28.37
C SER A 264 -13.12 10.36 29.01
N ARG A 265 -14.34 10.75 29.43
CA ARG A 265 -15.39 9.83 29.90
C ARG A 265 -15.75 8.83 28.81
N LYS A 266 -16.10 9.28 27.60
CA LYS A 266 -16.42 8.39 26.47
C LYS A 266 -15.27 7.43 26.18
N LEU A 267 -14.04 7.94 26.17
CA LEU A 267 -12.83 7.13 25.96
C LEU A 267 -12.70 6.02 27.01
N HIS A 268 -12.91 6.35 28.28
CA HIS A 268 -12.86 5.41 29.38
C HIS A 268 -13.96 4.34 29.28
N LYS A 269 -15.21 4.75 29.04
CA LYS A 269 -16.36 3.85 28.84
C LYS A 269 -16.12 2.87 27.69
N PHE A 270 -15.64 3.38 26.55
CA PHE A 270 -15.31 2.58 25.39
C PHE A 270 -14.32 1.45 25.71
N ARG A 271 -13.21 1.78 26.38
CA ARG A 271 -12.19 0.78 26.76
C ARG A 271 -12.72 -0.23 27.78
N GLN A 272 -13.51 0.22 28.76
CA GLN A 272 -14.15 -0.68 29.73
C GLN A 272 -15.11 -1.67 29.07
N ILE A 273 -15.89 -1.24 28.08
CA ILE A 273 -16.82 -2.12 27.36
C ILE A 273 -16.03 -3.21 26.60
N ILE A 274 -14.97 -2.84 25.89
CA ILE A 274 -14.12 -3.81 25.17
C ILE A 274 -13.41 -4.78 26.11
N GLN A 275 -12.95 -4.31 27.28
CA GLN A 275 -12.34 -5.19 28.29
C GLN A 275 -13.33 -6.21 28.86
N LYS A 276 -14.61 -5.87 28.94
CA LYS A 276 -15.67 -6.79 29.38
C LYS A 276 -16.16 -7.71 28.25
N GLN A 277 -16.13 -7.22 27.02
CA GLN A 277 -16.59 -7.92 25.82
C GLN A 277 -15.52 -7.83 24.74
N SER A 278 -14.80 -8.93 24.53
CA SER A 278 -13.83 -9.04 23.45
C SER A 278 -14.49 -8.82 22.10
N LEU A 279 -13.93 -7.90 21.30
CA LEU A 279 -14.30 -7.75 19.89
C LEU A 279 -14.01 -9.06 19.14
N GLN A 280 -14.71 -9.28 18.04
CA GLN A 280 -14.49 -10.44 17.19
C GLN A 280 -14.02 -9.95 15.82
N LEU A 281 -13.04 -10.64 15.25
CA LEU A 281 -12.66 -10.43 13.86
C LEU A 281 -13.74 -11.00 12.95
N ARG A 282 -13.98 -10.33 11.82
CA ARG A 282 -14.80 -10.90 10.75
C ARG A 282 -14.15 -12.20 10.25
N GLU A 283 -14.98 -13.20 9.99
CA GLU A 283 -14.52 -14.52 9.53
C GLU A 283 -13.62 -14.37 8.28
N GLY A 284 -12.51 -15.11 8.24
CA GLY A 284 -11.55 -15.07 7.14
C GLY A 284 -10.54 -13.92 7.15
N THR A 285 -10.65 -12.93 8.05
CA THR A 285 -9.76 -11.74 8.06
C THR A 285 -8.27 -12.10 8.00
N ILE A 286 -7.79 -12.91 8.97
CA ILE A 286 -6.36 -13.23 9.07
C ILE A 286 -5.86 -13.99 7.84
N GLN A 287 -6.67 -14.95 7.36
CA GLN A 287 -6.34 -15.73 6.17
C GLN A 287 -6.24 -14.83 4.93
N PHE A 288 -7.22 -13.95 4.74
CA PHE A 288 -7.26 -13.06 3.59
C PHE A 288 -6.11 -12.05 3.59
N LEU A 289 -5.86 -11.39 4.72
CA LEU A 289 -4.71 -10.47 4.87
C LEU A 289 -3.37 -11.17 4.66
N THR A 290 -3.24 -12.40 5.15
CA THR A 290 -2.04 -13.22 4.92
C THR A 290 -1.86 -13.54 3.44
N ASN A 291 -2.94 -13.88 2.74
CA ASN A 291 -2.92 -14.15 1.30
C ASN A 291 -2.52 -12.90 0.49
N LEU A 292 -3.07 -11.72 0.78
CA LEU A 292 -2.67 -10.46 0.15
C LEU A 292 -1.17 -10.23 0.27
N ARG A 293 -0.62 -10.33 1.48
CA ARG A 293 0.82 -10.18 1.72
C ARG A 293 1.64 -11.28 1.04
N ALA A 294 1.13 -12.50 1.05
CA ALA A 294 1.76 -13.64 0.38
C ALA A 294 1.81 -13.45 -1.14
N ASN A 295 0.94 -12.63 -1.72
CA ASN A 295 0.93 -12.22 -3.12
C ASN A 295 1.63 -10.87 -3.40
N GLY A 296 2.24 -10.27 -2.38
CA GLY A 296 3.01 -9.02 -2.53
C GLY A 296 2.16 -7.74 -2.50
N ILE A 297 0.86 -7.85 -2.27
CA ILE A 297 -0.08 -6.73 -2.18
C ILE A 297 0.10 -6.02 -0.83
N MET A 298 0.16 -4.68 -0.86
CA MET A 298 0.24 -3.84 0.32
C MET A 298 -1.06 -3.85 1.10
N VAL A 299 -0.98 -3.95 2.43
CA VAL A 299 -2.16 -3.95 3.30
C VAL A 299 -2.15 -2.71 4.19
N GLY A 300 -3.11 -1.81 3.98
CA GLY A 300 -3.33 -0.63 4.81
C GLY A 300 -4.57 -0.79 5.70
N CYS A 301 -4.60 -0.10 6.83
CA CYS A 301 -5.81 0.02 7.64
C CYS A 301 -5.97 1.44 8.19
N VAL A 302 -7.19 1.95 8.20
CA VAL A 302 -7.52 3.32 8.61
C VAL A 302 -8.70 3.36 9.57
N THR A 303 -8.75 4.39 10.41
CA THR A 303 -9.91 4.69 11.27
C THR A 303 -9.93 6.17 11.67
N ASP A 304 -11.11 6.74 11.86
CA ASP A 304 -11.29 8.07 12.46
C ASP A 304 -11.41 8.04 13.99
N SER A 305 -11.15 6.89 14.59
CA SER A 305 -11.17 6.72 16.03
C SER A 305 -9.78 6.92 16.62
N ARG A 306 -9.68 7.77 17.65
CA ARG A 306 -8.45 7.89 18.47
C ARG A 306 -8.12 6.61 19.26
N ASN A 307 -9.02 5.63 19.26
CA ASN A 307 -8.77 4.31 19.83
C ASN A 307 -8.07 3.34 18.88
N GLY A 308 -7.86 3.70 17.60
CA GLY A 308 -7.32 2.81 16.59
C GLY A 308 -6.07 2.05 17.03
N ARG A 309 -5.02 2.77 17.42
CA ARG A 309 -3.77 2.15 17.91
C ARG A 309 -3.97 1.31 19.18
N TRP A 310 -4.82 1.76 20.11
CA TRP A 310 -5.10 0.99 21.32
C TRP A 310 -5.79 -0.33 20.99
N ILE A 311 -6.79 -0.33 20.10
CA ILE A 311 -7.46 -1.53 19.62
C ILE A 311 -6.46 -2.47 18.94
N LEU A 312 -5.57 -1.95 18.08
CA LEU A 312 -4.57 -2.80 17.42
C LEU A 312 -3.59 -3.45 18.40
N ASN A 313 -3.23 -2.78 19.50
CA ASN A 313 -2.36 -3.36 20.51
C ASN A 313 -3.02 -4.55 21.23
N GLU A 314 -4.36 -4.59 21.30
CA GLU A 314 -5.11 -5.77 21.79
C GLU A 314 -5.11 -6.92 20.76
N TRP A 315 -4.70 -6.67 19.52
CA TRP A 315 -4.61 -7.67 18.43
C TRP A 315 -3.23 -7.68 17.73
N PRO A 316 -2.15 -8.13 18.40
CA PRO A 316 -0.80 -8.11 17.83
C PRO A 316 -0.66 -8.88 16.51
N GLN A 317 -1.41 -9.98 16.35
CA GLN A 317 -1.41 -10.77 15.12
C GLN A 317 -2.01 -10.00 13.94
N LEU A 318 -3.05 -9.22 14.18
CA LEU A 318 -3.64 -8.36 13.15
C LEU A 318 -2.71 -7.19 12.82
N GLN A 319 -2.14 -6.55 13.84
CA GLN A 319 -1.22 -5.43 13.68
C GLN A 319 -0.01 -5.80 12.79
N ALA A 320 0.55 -7.00 12.97
CA ALA A 320 1.67 -7.49 12.18
C ALA A 320 1.36 -7.67 10.67
N LEU A 321 0.08 -7.74 10.30
CA LEU A 321 -0.37 -7.90 8.92
C LEU A 321 -0.56 -6.55 8.20
N PHE A 322 -0.57 -5.42 8.90
CA PHE A 322 -0.63 -4.11 8.25
C PHE A 322 0.77 -3.61 7.88
N ASP A 323 0.94 -3.16 6.65
CA ASP A 323 2.11 -2.42 6.20
C ASP A 323 2.04 -0.95 6.64
N HIS A 324 0.83 -0.40 6.74
CA HIS A 324 0.59 0.93 7.27
C HIS A 324 -0.74 1.04 8.00
N PHE A 325 -0.78 1.84 9.07
CA PHE A 325 -1.98 2.11 9.86
C PHE A 325 -2.10 3.59 10.15
N ILE A 326 -3.28 4.16 9.92
CA ILE A 326 -3.59 5.57 10.18
C ILE A 326 -4.80 5.66 11.10
N ASP A 327 -4.68 6.40 12.21
CA ASP A 327 -5.81 6.71 13.09
C ASP A 327 -6.11 8.22 13.15
N ALA A 328 -7.11 8.60 13.94
CA ALA A 328 -7.47 10.01 14.07
C ALA A 328 -6.38 10.89 14.70
N VAL A 329 -5.45 10.32 15.47
CA VAL A 329 -4.34 11.12 16.00
C VAL A 329 -3.47 11.62 14.86
N ASP A 330 -3.21 10.75 13.88
CA ASP A 330 -2.45 11.10 12.68
C ASP A 330 -3.21 12.13 11.84
N GLY A 331 -4.49 11.88 11.58
CA GLY A 331 -5.29 12.78 10.76
C GLY A 331 -5.53 14.15 11.37
N GLU A 332 -5.69 14.26 12.69
CA GLU A 332 -5.77 15.56 13.37
C GLU A 332 -4.46 16.34 13.29
N SER A 333 -3.32 15.67 13.45
CA SER A 333 -2.00 16.31 13.38
C SER A 333 -1.71 16.93 12.00
N LEU A 334 -2.27 16.34 10.95
CA LEU A 334 -2.07 16.74 9.56
C LEU A 334 -3.28 17.46 8.93
N GLY A 335 -4.34 17.68 9.72
CA GLY A 335 -5.55 18.37 9.27
C GLY A 335 -6.42 17.58 8.28
N TRP A 336 -6.26 16.25 8.22
CA TRP A 336 -6.99 15.39 7.29
C TRP A 336 -8.48 15.26 7.60
N CYS A 337 -9.27 15.21 6.53
CA CYS A 337 -10.69 14.98 6.58
C CYS A 337 -10.98 13.50 6.34
N TYR A 338 -11.58 12.83 7.33
CA TYR A 338 -12.00 11.43 7.18
C TYR A 338 -13.23 11.31 6.29
N ARG A 339 -14.25 12.16 6.44
CA ARG A 339 -15.41 12.30 5.54
C ARG A 339 -15.69 13.81 5.35
N PRO A 340 -16.19 14.29 4.19
CA PRO A 340 -16.54 13.52 2.99
C PRO A 340 -15.35 13.19 2.10
N GLU A 341 -14.15 13.67 2.44
CA GLU A 341 -12.92 13.35 1.74
C GLU A 341 -12.46 11.92 2.00
N MET A 342 -11.43 11.48 1.29
CA MET A 342 -10.79 10.17 1.46
C MET A 342 -9.34 10.33 1.94
N ASP A 343 -9.02 11.38 2.70
CA ASP A 343 -7.63 11.77 2.99
C ASP A 343 -6.85 10.67 3.72
N TYR A 344 -7.51 9.95 4.62
CA TYR A 344 -6.92 8.83 5.35
C TYR A 344 -6.54 7.69 4.39
N PHE A 345 -7.44 7.31 3.48
CA PHE A 345 -7.18 6.27 2.48
C PHE A 345 -6.12 6.70 1.47
N LYS A 346 -6.20 7.92 0.95
CA LYS A 346 -5.22 8.49 0.00
C LYS A 346 -3.83 8.57 0.63
N SER A 347 -3.76 9.01 1.89
CA SER A 347 -2.49 9.13 2.61
C SER A 347 -1.93 7.76 2.97
N CYS A 348 -2.79 6.79 3.32
CA CYS A 348 -2.38 5.41 3.58
C CYS A 348 -1.80 4.76 2.31
N ALA A 349 -2.46 4.89 1.16
CA ALA A 349 -1.95 4.42 -0.13
C ALA A 349 -0.59 5.06 -0.47
N LYS A 350 -0.48 6.39 -0.30
CA LYS A 350 0.75 7.14 -0.55
C LYS A 350 1.91 6.71 0.35
N SER A 351 1.68 6.48 1.64
CA SER A 351 2.69 5.98 2.58
C SER A 351 3.22 4.59 2.19
N MET A 352 2.40 3.82 1.47
CA MET A 352 2.73 2.50 0.97
C MET A 352 3.30 2.51 -0.46
N ASP A 353 3.51 3.69 -1.06
CA ASP A 353 3.97 3.88 -2.44
C ASP A 353 3.01 3.31 -3.49
N CYS A 354 1.70 3.37 -3.21
CA CYS A 354 0.65 2.88 -4.09
C CYS A 354 -0.19 4.04 -4.65
N ALA A 355 -0.53 3.96 -5.94
CA ALA A 355 -1.47 4.89 -6.57
C ALA A 355 -2.91 4.55 -6.17
N CYS A 356 -3.76 5.57 -5.94
CA CYS A 356 -5.17 5.34 -5.62
C CYS A 356 -5.87 4.52 -6.71
N ALA A 357 -5.59 4.81 -7.98
CA ALA A 357 -6.14 4.09 -9.14
C ALA A 357 -5.71 2.60 -9.23
N ARG A 358 -4.84 2.12 -8.32
CA ARG A 358 -4.44 0.71 -8.17
C ARG A 358 -4.67 0.20 -6.75
N THR A 359 -5.59 0.83 -6.03
CA THR A 359 -5.89 0.53 -4.63
C THR A 359 -7.35 0.17 -4.46
N VAL A 360 -7.60 -0.97 -3.82
CA VAL A 360 -8.93 -1.46 -3.43
C VAL A 360 -9.25 -0.95 -2.04
N ILE A 361 -10.48 -0.48 -1.83
CA ILE A 361 -10.95 -0.08 -0.50
C ILE A 361 -11.94 -1.10 0.04
N VAL A 362 -11.81 -1.45 1.32
CA VAL A 362 -12.75 -2.28 2.05
C VAL A 362 -13.34 -1.46 3.19
N MET A 363 -14.65 -1.27 3.21
CA MET A 363 -15.33 -0.50 4.27
C MET A 363 -16.70 -1.07 4.61
N ASP A 364 -17.27 -0.65 5.75
CA ASP A 364 -18.63 -1.03 6.11
C ASP A 364 -19.65 -0.29 5.21
N SER A 365 -19.45 1.00 4.99
CA SER A 365 -20.38 1.90 4.33
C SER A 365 -19.64 3.06 3.68
N ALA A 366 -19.99 3.35 2.42
CA ALA A 366 -19.50 4.54 1.72
C ALA A 366 -20.34 5.79 2.04
N GLU A 367 -21.34 5.68 2.92
CA GLU A 367 -22.20 6.79 3.32
C GLU A 367 -21.38 7.96 3.90
N GLY A 368 -21.69 9.17 3.46
CA GLY A 368 -21.01 10.39 3.89
C GLY A 368 -19.69 10.67 3.17
N TYR A 369 -19.18 9.75 2.34
CA TYR A 369 -18.07 10.04 1.43
C TYR A 369 -18.54 10.68 0.13
N SER A 370 -17.71 11.56 -0.43
CA SER A 370 -17.93 12.10 -1.76
C SER A 370 -17.71 11.02 -2.82
N LYS A 371 -18.67 10.90 -3.74
CA LYS A 371 -18.58 9.98 -4.89
C LYS A 371 -17.26 10.12 -5.64
N SER A 372 -16.90 11.37 -5.96
CA SER A 372 -15.72 11.68 -6.75
C SER A 372 -14.40 11.38 -6.02
N CYS A 373 -14.43 11.26 -4.69
CA CYS A 373 -13.27 10.87 -3.91
C CYS A 373 -13.12 9.35 -3.83
N VAL A 374 -14.23 8.61 -3.74
CA VAL A 374 -14.24 7.15 -3.80
C VAL A 374 -13.85 6.64 -5.18
N GLU A 375 -14.33 7.26 -6.26
CA GLU A 375 -14.04 6.86 -7.65
C GLU A 375 -12.58 7.11 -8.11
N GLN A 376 -11.72 7.65 -7.25
CA GLN A 376 -10.27 7.72 -7.50
C GLN A 376 -9.55 6.39 -7.25
N PHE A 377 -10.24 5.44 -6.63
CA PHE A 377 -9.75 4.11 -6.30
C PHE A 377 -10.19 3.09 -7.35
N CYS A 378 -9.50 1.94 -7.47
CA CYS A 378 -9.86 0.97 -8.54
C CYS A 378 -11.11 0.15 -8.22
N MET A 379 -11.44 -0.04 -6.94
CA MET A 379 -12.56 -0.87 -6.52
C MET A 379 -12.99 -0.56 -5.08
N LEU A 380 -14.29 -0.74 -4.80
CA LEU A 380 -14.87 -0.69 -3.47
C LEU A 380 -15.46 -2.05 -3.08
N ILE A 381 -15.12 -2.53 -1.89
CA ILE A 381 -15.68 -3.73 -1.27
C ILE A 381 -16.45 -3.32 -0.02
N GLY A 382 -17.76 -3.57 -0.02
CA GLY A 382 -18.65 -3.30 1.11
C GLY A 382 -18.91 -4.55 1.95
N VAL A 383 -18.83 -4.44 3.28
CA VAL A 383 -19.09 -5.55 4.21
C VAL A 383 -20.37 -5.42 5.06
N SER A 384 -21.12 -4.32 4.90
CA SER A 384 -22.40 -4.09 5.59
C SER A 384 -23.54 -4.88 4.97
N GLU A 385 -24.55 -5.28 5.74
CA GLU A 385 -25.77 -5.89 5.19
C GLU A 385 -26.68 -4.87 4.49
N LYS A 386 -26.58 -3.58 4.82
CA LYS A 386 -27.43 -2.53 4.26
C LYS A 386 -27.08 -2.25 2.79
N PRO A 387 -28.06 -2.09 1.90
CA PRO A 387 -27.79 -1.73 0.51
C PRO A 387 -27.14 -0.35 0.43
N GLU A 388 -26.08 -0.24 -0.35
CA GLU A 388 -25.45 1.05 -0.64
C GLU A 388 -26.38 1.85 -1.57
N ALA A 389 -26.79 3.03 -1.12
CA ALA A 389 -27.71 3.87 -1.89
C ALA A 389 -27.02 4.56 -3.07
N GLN A 390 -25.69 4.73 -2.97
CA GLN A 390 -24.87 5.40 -3.96
C GLN A 390 -24.43 4.44 -5.07
N GLN A 391 -24.52 4.88 -6.33
CA GLN A 391 -24.00 4.13 -7.48
C GLN A 391 -22.64 4.67 -7.87
N PHE A 392 -21.63 3.79 -7.94
CA PHE A 392 -20.26 4.10 -8.33
C PHE A 392 -19.98 3.66 -9.78
N ARG A 393 -19.03 4.34 -10.43
CA ARG A 393 -18.48 3.97 -11.75
C ARG A 393 -17.40 2.88 -11.65
N ILE A 394 -16.79 2.76 -10.48
CA ILE A 394 -15.83 1.70 -10.18
C ILE A 394 -16.57 0.43 -9.74
N PRO A 395 -15.97 -0.76 -9.89
CA PRO A 395 -16.52 -1.99 -9.35
C PRO A 395 -16.85 -1.86 -7.85
N TYR A 396 -18.09 -2.20 -7.50
CA TYR A 396 -18.57 -2.27 -6.13
C TYR A 396 -19.08 -3.68 -5.83
N VAL A 397 -18.37 -4.39 -4.95
CA VAL A 397 -18.71 -5.77 -4.57
C VAL A 397 -19.08 -5.81 -3.10
N LYS A 398 -20.12 -6.59 -2.81
CA LYS A 398 -20.64 -6.74 -1.46
C LYS A 398 -20.37 -8.15 -0.96
N ILE A 399 -19.79 -8.25 0.23
CA ILE A 399 -19.43 -9.53 0.85
C ILE A 399 -19.94 -9.58 2.29
N ASN A 400 -20.18 -10.79 2.80
CA ASN A 400 -20.56 -10.98 4.19
C ASN A 400 -19.34 -11.15 5.09
N ASP A 401 -18.35 -11.89 4.60
CA ASP A 401 -17.10 -12.21 5.29
C ASP A 401 -15.95 -12.37 4.29
N PHE A 402 -14.73 -12.53 4.80
CA PHE A 402 -13.53 -12.58 3.99
C PHE A 402 -13.10 -14.00 3.60
N LYS A 403 -13.82 -15.06 4.02
CA LYS A 403 -13.36 -16.44 3.80
C LYS A 403 -13.41 -16.85 2.34
N ASP A 404 -14.34 -16.25 1.60
CA ASP A 404 -14.57 -16.53 0.18
C ASP A 404 -13.83 -15.53 -0.73
N LEU A 405 -13.05 -14.60 -0.15
CA LEU A 405 -12.30 -13.61 -0.91
C LEU A 405 -10.88 -14.08 -1.21
N THR A 406 -10.48 -13.97 -2.47
CA THR A 406 -9.10 -14.23 -2.90
C THR A 406 -8.57 -13.08 -3.75
N THR A 407 -7.26 -13.03 -3.93
CA THR A 407 -6.57 -12.05 -4.79
C THR A 407 -7.02 -12.15 -6.24
N GLU A 408 -7.24 -13.36 -6.72
CA GLU A 408 -7.68 -13.66 -8.09
C GLU A 408 -9.11 -13.17 -8.30
N LEU A 409 -9.99 -13.43 -7.34
CA LEU A 409 -11.39 -12.98 -7.41
C LEU A 409 -11.50 -11.46 -7.43
N ILE A 410 -10.71 -10.75 -6.62
CA ILE A 410 -10.65 -9.28 -6.67
C ILE A 410 -10.17 -8.81 -8.05
N ASN A 411 -9.15 -9.47 -8.60
CA ASN A 411 -8.61 -9.12 -9.90
C ASN A 411 -9.63 -9.30 -11.03
N GLU A 412 -10.37 -10.40 -11.01
CA GLU A 412 -11.47 -10.66 -11.95
C GLU A 412 -12.53 -9.53 -11.90
N TYR A 413 -12.90 -9.07 -10.71
CA TYR A 413 -13.85 -7.96 -10.57
C TYR A 413 -13.34 -6.62 -11.12
N ILE A 414 -12.02 -6.41 -11.13
CA ILE A 414 -11.41 -5.19 -11.69
C ILE A 414 -11.34 -5.27 -13.22
N GLY A 415 -10.98 -6.43 -13.77
CA GLY A 415 -10.77 -6.62 -15.20
C GLY A 415 -12.03 -6.81 -16.05
N ASP A 416 -13.16 -7.18 -15.44
CA ASP A 416 -14.38 -7.52 -16.18
C ASP A 416 -15.33 -6.32 -16.34
N ASP A 417 -15.21 -5.61 -17.47
CA ASP A 417 -16.13 -4.53 -17.88
C ASP A 417 -17.60 -5.02 -18.04
N THR A 418 -17.84 -6.33 -18.19
CA THR A 418 -19.19 -6.87 -18.38
C THR A 418 -19.98 -7.05 -17.09
N LEU A 419 -19.31 -7.19 -15.94
CA LEU A 419 -19.95 -7.26 -14.61
C LEU A 419 -20.58 -5.92 -14.18
N GLN A 420 -20.22 -4.81 -14.83
CA GLN A 420 -20.87 -3.50 -14.63
C GLN A 420 -22.35 -3.50 -15.07
N SER A 421 -22.79 -4.51 -15.84
CA SER A 421 -24.13 -4.56 -16.45
C SER A 421 -25.14 -5.52 -15.80
N HIS A 422 -24.72 -6.39 -14.86
CA HIS A 422 -25.61 -7.40 -14.26
C HIS A 422 -25.78 -7.21 -12.75
N ARG A 423 -26.69 -6.28 -12.42
CA ARG A 423 -27.26 -6.13 -11.09
C ARG A 423 -28.15 -7.31 -10.74
N GLY A 424 -27.90 -7.90 -9.56
CA GLY A 424 -28.88 -8.66 -8.80
C GLY A 424 -28.63 -10.16 -8.73
N ASN A 425 -28.33 -10.64 -7.52
CA ASN A 425 -28.40 -12.04 -7.10
C ASN A 425 -27.58 -13.06 -7.92
N ARG A 426 -26.33 -13.30 -7.52
CA ARG A 426 -25.76 -14.65 -7.61
C ARG A 426 -25.22 -15.09 -6.26
N ARG A 427 -25.86 -16.11 -5.69
CA ARG A 427 -25.28 -16.95 -4.63
C ARG A 427 -24.04 -17.64 -5.21
N LEU A 428 -22.96 -17.61 -4.44
CA LEU A 428 -21.70 -18.31 -4.68
C LEU A 428 -21.98 -19.75 -5.14
N LEU A 429 -21.68 -20.06 -6.40
CA LEU A 429 -21.60 -21.42 -6.90
C LEU A 429 -20.22 -21.94 -6.57
N LYS A 430 -20.15 -22.88 -5.62
CA LYS A 430 -18.95 -23.68 -5.36
C LYS A 430 -18.57 -24.40 -6.66
N VAL A 431 -17.45 -24.02 -7.26
CA VAL A 431 -16.77 -24.85 -8.25
C VAL A 431 -15.89 -25.81 -7.47
N THR A 432 -16.38 -27.02 -7.25
CA THR A 432 -15.54 -28.15 -6.84
C THR A 432 -14.78 -28.64 -8.06
N CYS A 433 -13.46 -28.49 -8.05
CA CYS A 433 -12.57 -29.19 -8.99
C CYS A 433 -12.65 -30.69 -8.69
N ASN A 434 -13.27 -31.46 -9.59
CA ASN A 434 -13.02 -32.90 -9.67
C ASN A 434 -11.81 -33.09 -10.58
N GLU A 435 -10.68 -33.45 -9.97
CA GLU A 435 -9.64 -34.23 -10.64
C GLU A 435 -10.23 -35.60 -10.94
N ASP A 436 -10.33 -35.96 -12.22
CA ASP A 436 -10.20 -37.34 -12.72
C ASP A 436 -10.44 -37.36 -14.23
N LEU A 437 -9.36 -37.19 -15.00
CA LEU A 437 -9.28 -37.73 -16.36
C LEU A 437 -7.93 -38.45 -16.49
N THR A 438 -7.93 -39.69 -16.01
CA THR A 438 -6.96 -40.70 -16.44
C THR A 438 -7.50 -41.44 -17.66
N GLY A 439 -6.70 -41.41 -18.72
CA GLY A 439 -6.49 -42.53 -19.63
C GLY A 439 -7.04 -42.39 -21.05
N PRO A 440 -6.70 -43.34 -21.93
CA PRO A 440 -5.43 -44.08 -22.06
C PRO A 440 -4.47 -43.47 -23.09
#